data_AF-A0A1G9QAD2-F1
#
_entry.id   AF-A0A1G9QAD2-F1
#
_cell.length_a   1.000
_cell.length_b   1.000
_cell.length_c   1.000
_cell.angle_alpha   90.00
_cell.angle_beta   90.00
_cell.angle_gamma   90.00
#
_symmetry.space_group_name_H-M   'P 1'
#
loop_
_entity.id
_entity.type
_entity.pdbx_description
1 polymer ?
#
loop_
_entity_poly.entity_id
_entity_poly.type
_entity_poly.pdbx_seq_one_letter_code
_entity_poly.pdbx_strand_id
1 'polypeptide(L)'
;MTRLASHRQQGATLIEVLVAALILSVGLLGLAGLQVTSVKSNQSAYIRSQATLLAYDIADRMRTNRAAALNGTYDFGLTNRSCDRSLDASGTLAEKDKAEWLNNLSCLLSSDAQGSIARNGAVFTITIKWDDKRGDVRLNPSTDLQEFIYRTQL
;
A
#
# COMPACT_ATOMS: atom_id res chain seq x y z
N MET A 1 -4.90 43.46 -58.83
CA MET A 1 -4.15 44.24 -57.82
C MET A 1 -4.67 43.86 -56.43
N THR A 2 -3.97 42.98 -55.72
CA THR A 2 -4.41 42.48 -54.40
C THR A 2 -3.48 43.09 -53.35
N ARG A 3 -3.98 44.00 -52.51
CA ARG A 3 -3.19 44.59 -51.41
C ARG A 3 -3.10 43.57 -50.27
N LEU A 4 -1.89 43.12 -49.95
CA LEU A 4 -1.60 42.38 -48.72
C LEU A 4 -1.62 43.37 -47.56
N ALA A 5 -2.61 43.25 -46.68
CA ALA A 5 -2.68 44.03 -45.46
C ALA A 5 -1.60 43.55 -44.48
N SER A 6 -0.59 44.39 -44.22
CA SER A 6 0.40 44.16 -43.18
C SER A 6 -0.26 44.26 -41.80
N HIS A 7 -0.43 43.12 -41.13
CA HIS A 7 -0.82 43.09 -39.74
C HIS A 7 0.32 43.65 -38.88
N ARG A 8 0.10 44.80 -38.25
CA ARG A 8 1.03 45.35 -37.26
C ARG A 8 1.08 44.39 -36.07
N GLN A 9 2.23 43.77 -35.87
CA GLN A 9 2.53 43.00 -34.66
C GLN A 9 2.51 43.95 -33.47
N GLN A 10 1.48 43.86 -32.65
CA GLN A 10 1.42 44.55 -31.36
C GLN A 10 2.34 43.77 -30.41
N GLY A 11 3.47 44.36 -30.03
CA GLY A 11 4.44 43.74 -29.13
C GLY A 11 3.83 43.48 -27.75
N ALA A 12 4.25 42.39 -27.10
CA ALA A 12 3.81 42.05 -25.75
C ALA A 12 4.18 43.18 -24.77
N THR A 13 3.24 43.59 -23.93
CA THR A 13 3.52 44.56 -22.85
C THR A 13 4.22 43.86 -21.68
N LEU A 14 5.06 44.56 -20.92
CA LEU A 14 5.76 43.97 -19.76
C LEU A 14 4.78 43.44 -18.69
N ILE A 15 3.61 44.06 -18.58
CA ILE A 15 2.51 43.63 -17.71
C ILE A 15 1.91 42.30 -18.19
N GLU A 16 1.78 42.10 -19.50
CA GLU A 16 1.23 40.87 -20.08
C GLU A 16 2.10 39.65 -19.77
N VAL A 17 3.43 39.80 -19.86
CA VAL A 17 4.38 38.74 -19.49
C VAL A 17 4.31 38.44 -17.99
N LEU A 18 4.20 39.46 -17.14
CA LEU A 18 4.07 39.28 -15.68
C LEU A 18 2.77 38.55 -15.30
N VAL A 19 1.66 38.91 -15.93
CA VAL A 19 0.36 38.24 -15.70
C VAL A 19 0.41 36.79 -16.20
N ALA A 20 1.00 36.54 -17.38
CA ALA A 20 1.19 35.18 -17.90
C ALA A 20 2.08 34.34 -16.99
N ALA A 21 3.18 34.90 -16.49
CA ALA A 21 4.06 34.23 -15.54
C ALA A 21 3.35 33.93 -14.21
N LEU A 22 2.51 34.85 -13.71
CA LEU A 22 1.73 34.65 -12.49
C LEU A 22 0.74 33.48 -12.65
N ILE A 23 -0.04 33.48 -13.72
CA ILE A 23 -1.03 32.42 -14.01
C ILE A 23 -0.32 31.07 -14.16
N LEU A 24 0.78 31.03 -14.92
CA LEU A 24 1.58 29.82 -15.09
C LEU A 24 2.10 29.30 -13.75
N SER A 25 2.61 30.19 -12.90
CA SER A 25 3.16 29.83 -11.59
C SER A 25 2.09 29.21 -10.69
N VAL A 26 0.88 29.78 -10.65
CA VAL A 26 -0.26 29.23 -9.89
C VAL A 26 -0.68 27.88 -10.46
N GLY A 27 -0.74 27.75 -11.79
CA GLY A 27 -1.07 26.48 -12.46
C GLY A 27 -0.08 25.36 -12.13
N LEU A 28 1.23 25.66 -12.12
CA LEU A 28 2.28 24.71 -11.78
C LEU A 28 2.22 24.25 -10.31
N LEU A 29 1.89 25.14 -9.37
CA LEU A 29 1.67 24.78 -7.97
C LEU A 29 0.47 23.83 -7.82
N GLY A 30 -0.62 24.09 -8.55
CA GLY A 30 -1.77 23.18 -8.60
C GLY A 30 -1.40 21.79 -9.12
N LEU A 31 -0.65 21.72 -10.21
CA LEU A 31 -0.16 20.46 -10.79
C LEU A 31 0.75 19.69 -9.81
N ALA A 32 1.66 20.38 -9.12
CA ALA A 32 2.54 19.76 -8.13
C ALA A 32 1.75 19.11 -6.98
N GLY A 33 0.70 19.77 -6.48
CA GLY A 33 -0.20 19.20 -5.46
C GLY A 33 -0.92 17.94 -5.93
N LEU A 34 -1.40 17.93 -7.18
CA LEU A 34 -2.02 16.75 -7.80
C LEU A 34 -1.02 15.60 -7.98
N GLN A 35 0.23 15.90 -8.33
CA GLN A 35 1.28 14.90 -8.49
C GLN A 35 1.59 14.20 -7.15
N VAL A 36 1.74 14.96 -6.07
CA VAL A 36 1.98 14.38 -4.73
C VAL A 36 0.83 13.47 -4.32
N THR A 37 -0.42 13.92 -4.51
CA THR A 37 -1.60 13.13 -4.16
C THR A 37 -1.68 11.85 -4.99
N SER A 38 -1.38 11.92 -6.29
CA SER A 38 -1.35 10.77 -7.18
C SER A 38 -0.31 9.73 -6.75
N VAL A 39 0.90 10.17 -6.40
CA VAL A 39 1.97 9.27 -5.92
C VAL A 39 1.58 8.57 -4.62
N LYS A 40 1.01 9.32 -3.66
CA LYS A 40 0.52 8.75 -2.40
C LYS A 40 -0.56 7.69 -2.63
N SER A 41 -1.54 7.99 -3.47
CA SER A 41 -2.62 7.05 -3.82
C SER A 41 -2.09 5.78 -4.47
N ASN A 42 -1.14 5.91 -5.40
CA ASN A 42 -0.50 4.77 -6.06
C ASN A 42 0.27 3.89 -5.07
N GLN A 43 1.02 4.49 -4.15
CA GLN A 43 1.76 3.75 -3.13
C GLN A 43 0.81 2.98 -2.19
N SER A 44 -0.27 3.62 -1.75
CA SER A 44 -1.29 3.01 -0.90
C SER A 44 -1.97 1.83 -1.61
N ALA A 45 -2.30 1.97 -2.90
CA ALA A 45 -2.84 0.88 -3.71
C ALA A 45 -1.85 -0.28 -3.91
N TYR A 46 -0.56 0.03 -4.08
CA TYR A 46 0.50 -0.96 -4.16
C TYR A 46 0.61 -1.79 -2.87
N ILE A 47 0.62 -1.14 -1.69
CA ILE A 47 0.67 -1.82 -0.39
C ILE A 47 -0.55 -2.72 -0.18
N ARG A 48 -1.77 -2.26 -0.51
CA ARG A 48 -2.98 -3.11 -0.48
C ARG A 48 -2.86 -4.36 -1.36
N SER A 49 -2.26 -4.21 -2.54
CA SER A 49 -2.02 -5.33 -3.46
C SER A 49 -1.03 -6.32 -2.85
N GLN A 50 0.06 -5.83 -2.25
CA GLN A 50 1.03 -6.67 -1.54
C GLN A 50 0.38 -7.42 -0.36
N ALA A 51 -0.47 -6.77 0.43
CA ALA A 51 -1.18 -7.41 1.55
C ALA A 51 -2.09 -8.54 1.05
N THR A 52 -2.79 -8.31 -0.06
CA THR A 52 -3.64 -9.31 -0.72
C THR A 52 -2.82 -10.51 -1.17
N LEU A 53 -1.68 -10.30 -1.85
CA LEU A 53 -0.79 -11.37 -2.28
C LEU A 53 -0.24 -12.18 -1.10
N LEU A 54 0.16 -11.51 -0.01
CA LEU A 54 0.66 -12.18 1.20
C LEU A 54 -0.44 -12.99 1.92
N ALA A 55 -1.70 -12.58 1.84
CA ALA A 55 -2.81 -13.37 2.37
C ALA A 55 -3.04 -14.66 1.57
N TYR A 56 -2.92 -14.59 0.23
CA TYR A 56 -2.99 -15.79 -0.62
C TYR A 56 -1.79 -16.71 -0.40
N ASP A 57 -0.57 -16.17 -0.29
CA ASP A 57 0.65 -16.94 -0.02
C ASP A 57 0.51 -17.81 1.24
N ILE A 58 0.11 -17.23 2.38
CA ILE A 58 -0.04 -18.02 3.62
C ILE A 58 -1.20 -19.01 3.54
N ALA A 59 -2.28 -18.68 2.82
CA ALA A 59 -3.38 -19.60 2.59
C ALA A 59 -2.93 -20.83 1.78
N ASP A 60 -2.09 -20.65 0.77
CA ASP A 60 -1.58 -21.73 -0.07
C ASP A 60 -0.52 -22.56 0.65
N ARG A 61 0.30 -21.95 1.50
CA ARG A 61 1.17 -22.67 2.44
C ARG A 61 0.36 -23.55 3.40
N MET A 62 -0.72 -23.03 3.98
CA MET A 62 -1.65 -23.82 4.81
C MET A 62 -2.33 -24.96 4.04
N ARG A 63 -2.70 -24.75 2.76
CA ARG A 63 -3.22 -25.82 1.90
C ARG A 63 -2.21 -26.92 1.67
N THR A 64 -0.95 -26.54 1.44
CA THR A 64 0.15 -27.48 1.22
C THR A 64 0.44 -28.28 2.50
N ASN A 65 0.36 -27.63 3.66
CA ASN A 65 0.52 -28.24 4.98
C ASN A 65 -0.82 -28.45 5.71
N ARG A 66 -1.81 -29.00 4.99
CA ARG A 66 -3.20 -29.12 5.43
C ARG A 66 -3.35 -29.80 6.79
N ALA A 67 -2.61 -30.88 7.03
CA ALA A 67 -2.71 -31.65 8.27
C ALA A 67 -2.34 -30.79 9.50
N ALA A 68 -1.25 -30.01 9.40
CA ALA A 68 -0.86 -29.10 10.48
C ALA A 68 -1.85 -27.93 10.64
N ALA A 69 -2.38 -27.41 9.52
CA ALA A 69 -3.40 -26.36 9.54
C ALA A 69 -4.68 -26.81 10.26
N LEU A 70 -5.20 -27.99 9.92
CA LEU A 70 -6.40 -28.54 10.57
C LEU A 70 -6.17 -28.92 12.03
N ASN A 71 -4.93 -29.26 12.41
CA ASN A 71 -4.51 -29.48 13.80
C ASN A 71 -4.27 -28.17 14.58
N GLY A 72 -4.45 -27.00 13.94
CA GLY A 72 -4.35 -25.69 14.60
C GLY A 72 -2.92 -25.15 14.76
N THR A 73 -1.91 -25.74 14.12
CA THR A 73 -0.52 -25.26 14.24
C THR A 73 -0.33 -23.87 13.60
N TYR A 74 -1.21 -23.47 12.69
CA TYR A 74 -1.24 -22.13 12.09
C TYR A 74 -2.08 -21.11 12.88
N ASP A 75 -2.78 -21.52 13.95
CA ASP A 75 -3.71 -20.63 14.66
C ASP A 75 -2.91 -19.68 15.60
N PHE A 76 -3.08 -18.37 15.46
CA PHE A 76 -2.50 -17.36 16.36
C PHE A 76 -3.23 -16.01 16.27
N GLY A 77 -3.15 -15.23 17.34
CA GLY A 77 -3.72 -13.88 17.42
C GLY A 77 -2.90 -12.81 16.70
N LEU A 78 -3.42 -11.58 16.64
CA LEU A 78 -2.73 -10.45 16.00
C LEU A 78 -1.32 -10.26 16.58
N THR A 79 -0.33 -10.47 15.73
CA THR A 79 1.09 -10.47 16.10
C THR A 79 1.88 -9.67 15.07
N ASN A 80 2.81 -8.85 15.55
CA ASN A 80 3.84 -8.21 14.72
C ASN A 80 5.17 -8.95 14.91
N ARG A 81 5.95 -9.01 13.83
CA ARG A 81 7.36 -9.38 13.87
C ARG A 81 8.15 -8.27 13.21
N SER A 82 9.20 -7.74 13.83
CA SER A 82 10.05 -6.75 13.17
C SER A 82 10.72 -7.32 11.92
N CYS A 83 10.87 -6.49 10.88
CA CYS A 83 11.52 -6.89 9.64
C CYS A 83 12.99 -7.25 9.87
N ASP A 84 13.36 -8.47 9.45
CA ASP A 84 14.71 -9.02 9.47
C ASP A 84 15.02 -9.64 8.10
N ARG A 85 15.98 -9.05 7.38
CA ARG A 85 16.40 -9.50 6.04
C ARG A 85 17.30 -10.75 6.08
N SER A 86 17.76 -11.13 7.26
CA SER A 86 18.60 -12.30 7.51
C SER A 86 17.86 -13.39 8.28
N LEU A 87 16.52 -13.35 8.28
CA LEU A 87 15.70 -14.33 9.00
C LEU A 87 16.03 -15.75 8.55
N ASP A 88 16.53 -16.55 9.48
CA ASP A 88 16.62 -18.01 9.37
C ASP A 88 15.58 -18.64 10.29
N ALA A 89 14.39 -18.92 9.75
CA ALA A 89 13.28 -19.43 10.52
C ALA A 89 13.51 -20.89 10.94
N SER A 90 13.28 -21.19 12.22
CA SER A 90 13.50 -22.51 12.81
C SER A 90 12.19 -23.15 13.29
N GLY A 91 12.25 -24.43 13.66
CA GLY A 91 11.08 -25.20 14.09
C GLY A 91 10.41 -26.00 12.97
N THR A 92 9.14 -26.34 13.19
CA THR A 92 8.27 -27.02 12.25
C THR A 92 8.02 -26.18 11.00
N LEU A 93 7.58 -26.81 9.90
CA LEU A 93 7.25 -26.09 8.66
C LEU A 93 6.24 -24.95 8.90
N ALA A 94 5.21 -25.19 9.73
CA ALA A 94 4.22 -24.17 10.06
C ALA A 94 4.80 -23.00 10.88
N GLU A 95 5.74 -23.26 11.78
CA GLU A 95 6.44 -22.19 12.52
C GLU A 95 7.30 -21.35 11.60
N LYS A 96 7.99 -21.98 10.65
CA LYS A 96 8.76 -21.29 9.61
C LYS A 96 7.88 -20.43 8.72
N ASP A 97 6.80 -20.99 8.19
CA ASP A 97 5.84 -20.26 7.37
C ASP A 97 5.29 -19.03 8.08
N LYS A 98 4.87 -19.17 9.35
CA LYS A 98 4.39 -18.03 10.15
C LYS A 98 5.46 -16.97 10.35
N ALA A 99 6.68 -17.37 10.69
CA ALA A 99 7.78 -16.44 10.94
C ALA A 99 8.17 -15.65 9.68
N GLU A 100 8.31 -16.35 8.55
CA GLU A 100 8.58 -15.75 7.24
C GLU A 100 7.45 -14.83 6.79
N TRP A 101 6.20 -15.28 6.94
CA TRP A 101 5.03 -14.49 6.55
C TRP A 101 4.94 -13.20 7.36
N LEU A 102 5.05 -13.29 8.70
CA LEU A 102 5.05 -12.10 9.57
C LEU A 102 6.23 -11.17 9.27
N ASN A 103 7.40 -11.72 8.92
CA ASN A 103 8.55 -10.93 8.49
C ASN A 103 8.25 -10.15 7.20
N ASN A 104 7.66 -10.82 6.21
CA ASN A 104 7.31 -10.22 4.93
C ASN A 104 6.23 -9.15 5.07
N LEU A 105 5.23 -9.35 5.94
CA LEU A 105 4.26 -8.29 6.27
C LEU A 105 5.01 -7.02 6.72
N SER A 106 5.95 -7.16 7.65
CA SER A 106 6.67 -6.01 8.19
C SER A 106 7.69 -5.39 7.23
N CYS A 107 8.32 -6.21 6.40
CA CYS A 107 9.31 -5.74 5.43
C CYS A 107 8.67 -5.07 4.20
N LEU A 108 7.45 -5.47 3.82
CA LEU A 108 6.81 -5.03 2.57
C LEU A 108 5.69 -4.01 2.77
N LEU A 109 4.95 -4.08 3.89
CA LEU A 109 3.80 -3.21 4.15
C LEU A 109 4.20 -2.03 5.04
N SER A 110 4.55 -2.31 6.30
CA SER A 110 4.98 -1.33 7.29
C SER A 110 5.65 -2.05 8.46
N SER A 111 6.58 -1.41 9.17
CA SER A 111 7.33 -2.06 10.27
C SER A 111 6.46 -2.59 11.41
N ASP A 112 5.26 -2.02 11.56
CA ASP A 112 4.24 -2.34 12.56
C ASP A 112 3.12 -3.24 12.01
N ALA A 113 3.25 -3.77 10.79
CA ALA A 113 2.27 -4.65 10.20
C ALA A 113 2.06 -5.91 11.05
N GLN A 114 0.79 -6.28 11.25
CA GLN A 114 0.37 -7.39 12.09
C GLN A 114 -0.40 -8.40 11.25
N GLY A 115 -0.23 -9.67 11.60
CA GLY A 115 -0.96 -10.77 11.02
C GLY A 115 -1.65 -11.62 12.09
N SER A 116 -2.76 -12.25 11.74
CA SER A 116 -3.37 -13.33 12.53
C SER A 116 -4.04 -14.35 11.63
N ILE A 117 -4.18 -15.56 12.16
CA ILE A 117 -4.91 -16.65 11.53
C ILE A 117 -5.82 -17.24 12.58
N ALA A 118 -7.13 -17.06 12.37
CA ALA A 118 -8.16 -17.63 13.22
C ALA A 118 -8.90 -18.73 12.45
N ARG A 119 -9.23 -19.82 13.15
CA ARG A 119 -9.87 -20.99 12.55
C ARG A 119 -11.22 -21.27 13.20
N ASN A 120 -12.19 -21.64 12.37
CA ASN A 120 -13.49 -22.20 12.78
C ASN A 120 -13.73 -23.48 11.97
N GLY A 121 -13.41 -24.64 12.56
CA GLY A 121 -13.43 -25.92 11.85
C GLY A 121 -12.38 -25.96 10.74
N ALA A 122 -12.86 -26.05 9.49
CA ALA A 122 -12.04 -26.02 8.26
C ALA A 122 -11.98 -24.64 7.59
N VAL A 123 -12.64 -23.63 8.17
CA VAL A 123 -12.63 -22.25 7.65
C VAL A 123 -11.59 -21.44 8.40
N PHE A 124 -10.68 -20.82 7.64
CA PHE A 124 -9.59 -19.98 8.14
C PHE A 124 -9.86 -18.53 7.77
N THR A 125 -9.67 -17.64 8.74
CA THR A 125 -9.76 -16.20 8.60
C THR A 125 -8.37 -15.62 8.84
N ILE A 126 -7.74 -15.15 7.77
CA ILE A 126 -6.46 -14.45 7.79
C ILE A 126 -6.78 -12.96 7.91
N THR A 127 -6.20 -12.31 8.92
CA THR A 127 -6.33 -10.86 9.10
C THR A 127 -4.96 -10.23 9.03
N ILE A 128 -4.80 -9.22 8.18
CA ILE A 128 -3.59 -8.41 8.05
C ILE A 128 -3.96 -6.98 8.42
N LYS A 129 -3.19 -6.37 9.32
CA LYS A 129 -3.31 -4.97 9.69
C LYS A 129 -1.99 -4.25 9.41
N TRP A 130 -2.06 -3.08 8.83
CA TRP A 130 -0.88 -2.24 8.64
C TRP A 130 -1.27 -0.77 8.72
N ASP A 131 -0.27 0.07 8.93
CA ASP A 131 -0.44 1.50 9.06
C ASP A 131 -0.21 2.19 7.71
N ASP A 132 -1.22 2.92 7.21
CA ASP A 132 -1.17 3.62 5.93
C ASP A 132 -1.08 5.16 6.10
N LYS A 133 -0.24 5.63 7.04
CA LYS A 133 0.04 7.09 7.23
C LYS A 133 0.49 7.81 5.96
N ARG A 134 0.87 7.08 4.90
CA ARG A 134 1.40 7.63 3.65
C ARG A 134 0.29 7.94 2.64
N GLY A 135 -0.84 7.25 2.71
CA GLY A 135 -2.00 7.44 1.82
C GLY A 135 -2.93 8.60 2.22
N ASP A 136 -2.87 9.05 3.48
CA ASP A 136 -3.86 10.00 4.00
C ASP A 136 -3.49 11.48 3.74
N VAL A 137 -4.51 12.27 3.43
CA VAL A 137 -4.51 13.73 3.29
C VAL A 137 -5.36 14.37 4.40
N ARG A 138 -6.09 13.58 5.19
CA ARG A 138 -6.99 14.05 6.25
C ARG A 138 -6.18 14.41 7.51
N LEU A 139 -6.60 15.51 8.14
CA LEU A 139 -5.96 16.09 9.34
C LEU A 139 -6.41 15.42 10.64
N ASN A 140 -6.78 14.13 10.62
CA ASN A 140 -7.23 13.42 11.82
C ASN A 140 -6.23 12.32 12.20
N PRO A 141 -5.53 12.43 13.35
CA PRO A 141 -4.49 11.50 13.78
C PRO A 141 -5.06 10.21 14.41
N SER A 142 -6.26 9.77 13.98
CA SER A 142 -6.69 8.41 14.28
C SER A 142 -5.82 7.47 13.47
N THR A 143 -5.05 6.62 14.14
CA THR A 143 -4.25 5.52 13.59
C THR A 143 -4.99 4.88 12.40
N ASP A 144 -4.61 5.25 11.17
CA ASP A 144 -5.26 4.80 9.94
C ASP A 144 -4.77 3.38 9.62
N LEU A 145 -5.17 2.48 10.51
CA LEU A 145 -4.88 1.06 10.42
C LEU A 145 -5.81 0.49 9.36
N GLN A 146 -5.23 0.14 8.22
CA GLN A 146 -5.92 -0.60 7.18
C GLN A 146 -6.00 -2.06 7.62
N GLU A 147 -7.19 -2.64 7.51
CA GLU A 147 -7.45 -4.05 7.83
C GLU A 147 -7.89 -4.78 6.57
N PHE A 148 -7.20 -5.87 6.26
CA PHE A 148 -7.55 -6.78 5.20
C PHE A 148 -7.89 -8.15 5.80
N ILE A 149 -9.10 -8.64 5.50
CA ILE A 149 -9.59 -9.94 5.98
C ILE A 149 -9.81 -10.84 4.77
N TYR A 150 -9.12 -11.98 4.76
CA TYR A 150 -9.28 -13.01 3.77
C TYR A 150 -9.79 -14.29 4.43
N ARG A 151 -10.87 -14.86 3.87
CA ARG A 151 -11.47 -16.10 4.37
C ARG A 151 -11.32 -17.19 3.35
N THR A 152 -10.85 -18.34 3.81
CA THR A 152 -10.67 -19.52 2.96
C THR A 152 -11.11 -20.78 3.69
N GLN A 153 -11.66 -21.74 2.95
CA GLN A 153 -11.86 -23.09 3.45
C GLN A 153 -10.69 -23.95 2.97
N LEU A 154 -10.15 -24.76 3.89
CA LEU A 154 -9.28 -25.87 3.53
C LEU A 154 -10.16 -27.08 3.34
#